data_AF-A0A2K0YB77-F1
#
_entry.id   AF-A0A2K0YB77-F1
#
_cell.length_a   1.000
_cell.length_b   1.000
_cell.length_c   1.000
_cell.angle_alpha   90.00
_cell.angle_beta   90.00
_cell.angle_gamma   90.00
#
_symmetry.space_group_name_H-M   'P 1'
#
loop_
_entity.id
_entity.type
_entity.pdbx_description
1 polymer ?
#
loop_
_entity_poly.entity_id
_entity_poly.type
_entity_poly.pdbx_seq_one_letter_code
_entity_poly.pdbx_strand_id
1 'polypeptide(L)'
;MADTYFSACFTFCCTNAEMALLEEAFNAAEDLNCELEPFALSQEFLAAFPPTHADDPWSGLLAIFDDAKFPILGADLTGGNSFEEPTVSTPMISGTVDFQPWPIAELVRRCCQVSLSKAPVCFEWAVTCSRARPGEFGGGRCVIFADRVDIQSTGEALKEALERPIDSASLPAALQIADPADRPHVGRSLLINVPEYFRDPAFRDWLGKPQPKFTWHRGGEPDEWSDVIVMVDPSLSGEGSDSDMPAPIWERIVDACRTHLGPGQGSSPHYMVRLTNLDG
;
A
#
# COMPACT_ATOMS: atom_id res chain seq x y z
N MET A 1 2.94 -20.16 -14.76
CA MET A 1 3.67 -19.15 -13.96
C MET A 1 2.67 -18.51 -13.01
N ALA A 2 3.07 -18.15 -11.80
CA ALA A 2 2.28 -17.25 -10.96
C ALA A 2 3.04 -15.92 -10.94
N ASP A 3 2.31 -14.83 -11.01
CA ASP A 3 2.89 -13.49 -11.10
C ASP A 3 2.87 -12.91 -9.69
N THR A 4 4.04 -12.44 -9.25
CA THR A 4 4.22 -11.86 -7.92
C THR A 4 4.46 -10.37 -8.10
N TYR A 5 3.70 -9.56 -7.35
CA TYR A 5 3.67 -8.10 -7.48
C TYR A 5 4.13 -7.46 -6.18
N PHE A 6 4.99 -6.46 -6.29
CA PHE A 6 5.43 -5.59 -5.20
C PHE A 6 4.76 -4.23 -5.34
N SER A 7 4.10 -3.80 -4.27
CA SER A 7 3.34 -2.56 -4.28
C SER A 7 3.56 -1.75 -3.01
N ALA A 8 3.63 -0.43 -3.17
CA ALA A 8 3.66 0.54 -2.08
C ALA A 8 3.15 1.88 -2.57
N CYS A 9 2.65 2.69 -1.64
CA CYS A 9 2.23 4.06 -1.91
C CYS A 9 2.39 4.87 -0.63
N PHE A 10 3.14 5.97 -0.70
CA PHE A 10 3.34 6.83 0.46
C PHE A 10 3.61 8.27 0.05
N THR A 11 3.42 9.17 1.02
CA THR A 11 3.68 10.59 0.87
C THR A 11 4.38 11.12 2.11
N PHE A 12 5.13 12.20 1.94
CA PHE A 12 5.81 12.92 3.01
C PHE A 12 6.00 14.37 2.60
N CYS A 13 6.36 15.24 3.54
CA CYS A 13 6.70 16.63 3.23
C CYS A 13 8.21 16.77 3.05
N CYS A 14 8.63 17.48 2.01
CA CYS A 14 10.01 17.90 1.82
C CYS A 14 10.12 19.36 1.39
N THR A 15 11.34 19.88 1.31
CA THR A 15 11.57 21.21 0.72
C THR A 15 11.53 21.15 -0.81
N ASN A 16 11.23 22.26 -1.47
CA ASN A 16 11.20 22.33 -2.94
C ASN A 16 12.54 21.92 -3.59
N ALA A 17 13.67 22.18 -2.92
CA ALA A 17 14.99 21.76 -3.41
C ALA A 17 15.19 20.23 -3.33
N GLU A 18 14.69 19.60 -2.27
CA GLU A 18 14.72 18.14 -2.12
C GLU A 18 13.76 17.46 -3.11
N MET A 19 12.60 18.07 -3.40
CA MET A 19 11.69 17.59 -4.46
C MET A 19 12.36 17.62 -5.82
N ALA A 20 13.00 18.73 -6.20
CA ALA A 20 13.71 18.83 -7.48
C ALA A 20 14.85 17.79 -7.59
N LEU A 21 15.55 17.54 -6.48
CA LEU A 21 16.60 16.51 -6.43
C LEU A 21 16.04 15.08 -6.52
N LEU A 22 14.86 14.81 -5.94
CA LEU A 22 14.15 13.55 -6.15
C LEU A 22 13.74 13.38 -7.62
N GLU A 23 13.16 14.41 -8.24
CA GLU A 23 12.76 14.37 -9.66
C GLU A 23 13.97 14.09 -10.56
N GLU A 24 15.10 14.77 -10.33
CA GLU A 24 16.34 14.51 -11.06
C GLU A 24 16.80 13.05 -10.90
N ALA A 25 16.76 12.49 -9.69
CA ALA A 25 17.19 11.13 -9.43
C ALA A 25 16.24 10.05 -9.99
N PHE A 26 14.93 10.31 -9.98
CA PHE A 26 13.94 9.43 -10.64
C PHE A 26 14.13 9.44 -12.15
N ASN A 27 14.28 10.62 -12.76
CA ASN A 27 14.52 10.73 -14.19
C ASN A 27 15.85 10.08 -14.58
N ALA A 28 16.90 10.26 -13.78
CA ALA A 28 18.19 9.60 -13.98
C ALA A 28 18.09 8.08 -14.01
N ALA A 29 17.39 7.48 -13.04
CA ALA A 29 17.19 6.04 -12.98
C ALA A 29 16.42 5.52 -14.21
N GLU A 30 15.37 6.24 -14.62
CA GLU A 30 14.55 5.88 -15.78
C GLU A 30 15.33 6.02 -17.10
N ASP A 31 16.05 7.12 -17.29
CA ASP A 31 16.87 7.37 -18.47
C ASP A 31 17.97 6.31 -18.61
N LEU A 32 18.63 5.94 -17.51
CA LEU A 32 19.63 4.87 -17.49
C LEU A 32 19.01 3.51 -17.83
N ASN A 33 17.83 3.19 -17.30
CA ASN A 33 17.12 1.95 -17.59
C ASN A 33 16.64 1.88 -19.05
N CYS A 34 16.24 3.01 -19.63
CA CYS A 34 15.82 3.12 -21.02
C CYS A 34 16.99 3.31 -22.01
N GLU A 35 18.24 3.31 -21.54
CA GLU A 35 19.45 3.57 -22.34
C GLU A 35 19.38 4.91 -23.11
N LEU A 36 18.80 5.95 -22.50
CA LEU A 36 18.70 7.29 -23.08
C LEU A 36 20.02 8.05 -22.96
N GLU A 37 20.16 9.11 -23.78
CA GLU A 37 21.34 9.98 -23.78
C GLU A 37 21.51 10.67 -22.41
N PRO A 38 22.67 10.55 -21.74
CA PRO A 38 22.90 11.15 -20.44
C PRO A 38 22.73 12.68 -20.45
N PHE A 39 22.08 13.21 -19.41
CA PHE A 39 22.00 14.65 -19.18
C PHE A 39 23.06 15.12 -18.18
N ALA A 40 23.24 16.45 -18.10
CA ALA A 40 24.18 17.05 -17.16
C ALA A 40 23.62 17.02 -15.73
N LEU A 41 24.33 16.33 -14.83
CA LEU A 41 23.98 16.22 -13.42
C LEU A 41 24.19 17.53 -12.66
N SER A 42 23.27 17.85 -11.75
CA SER A 42 23.40 18.98 -10.83
C SER A 42 24.50 18.76 -9.79
N GLN A 43 24.96 19.85 -9.17
CA GLN A 43 25.96 19.76 -8.10
C GLN A 43 25.35 19.08 -6.86
N GLU A 44 24.08 19.35 -6.61
CA GLU A 44 23.27 18.77 -5.55
C GLU A 44 23.15 17.25 -5.74
N PHE A 45 22.93 16.79 -6.98
CA PHE A 45 22.91 15.37 -7.31
C PHE A 45 24.26 14.70 -7.06
N LEU A 46 25.35 15.27 -7.56
CA LEU A 46 26.70 14.72 -7.35
C LEU A 46 27.11 14.71 -5.86
N ALA A 47 26.59 15.66 -5.07
CA ALA A 47 26.79 15.66 -3.63
C ALA A 47 25.97 14.57 -2.91
N ALA A 48 24.74 14.31 -3.35
CA ALA A 48 23.87 13.27 -2.80
C ALA A 48 24.29 11.85 -3.23
N PHE A 49 24.82 11.72 -4.44
CA PHE A 49 25.32 10.49 -5.04
C PHE A 49 26.78 10.64 -5.50
N PRO A 50 27.75 10.73 -4.57
CA PRO A 50 29.15 10.82 -4.94
C PRO A 50 29.56 9.63 -5.83
N PRO A 51 30.19 9.87 -6.99
CA PRO A 51 30.65 8.80 -7.86
C PRO A 51 31.57 7.83 -7.13
N THR A 52 31.31 6.54 -7.27
CA THR A 52 32.17 5.47 -6.73
C THR A 52 33.31 5.11 -7.69
N HIS A 53 33.19 5.51 -8.96
CA HIS A 53 34.19 5.39 -10.00
C HIS A 53 34.46 6.76 -10.65
N ALA A 54 35.74 7.10 -10.85
CA ALA A 54 36.14 8.42 -11.35
C ALA A 54 35.66 8.72 -12.78
N ASP A 55 35.49 7.68 -13.59
CA ASP A 55 35.12 7.79 -15.01
C ASP A 55 33.61 7.61 -15.25
N ASP A 56 32.83 7.36 -14.18
CA ASP A 56 31.39 7.13 -14.27
C ASP A 56 30.66 7.98 -13.22
N PRO A 57 30.08 9.13 -13.60
CA PRO A 57 29.38 10.01 -12.68
C PRO A 57 28.08 9.39 -12.13
N TRP A 58 27.54 8.35 -12.75
CA TRP A 58 26.30 7.67 -12.33
C TRP A 58 26.56 6.55 -11.32
N SER A 59 27.80 6.11 -11.18
CA SER A 59 28.21 5.02 -10.29
C SER A 59 27.79 5.21 -8.82
N GLY A 60 27.60 6.46 -8.38
CA GLY A 60 27.07 6.79 -7.05
C GLY A 60 25.57 6.48 -6.89
N LEU A 61 24.79 6.73 -7.93
CA LEU A 61 23.36 6.39 -8.01
C LEU A 61 23.20 4.88 -8.19
N LEU A 62 23.90 4.28 -9.15
CA LEU A 62 23.79 2.85 -9.45
C LEU A 62 24.13 1.94 -8.26
N ALA A 63 24.95 2.42 -7.32
CA ALA A 63 25.31 1.68 -6.11
C ALA A 63 24.15 1.45 -5.12
N ILE A 64 22.99 2.09 -5.29
CA ILE A 64 21.82 1.85 -4.44
C ILE A 64 20.97 0.67 -4.92
N PHE A 65 21.19 0.17 -6.13
CA PHE A 65 20.44 -0.93 -6.74
C PHE A 65 21.17 -2.26 -6.57
N ASP A 66 20.41 -3.34 -6.37
CA ASP A 66 20.96 -4.70 -6.35
C ASP A 66 21.49 -5.14 -7.73
N ASP A 67 20.84 -4.67 -8.81
CA ASP A 67 21.30 -4.83 -10.19
C ASP A 67 21.53 -3.46 -10.85
N ALA A 68 22.78 -3.01 -10.84
CA ALA A 68 23.20 -1.76 -11.47
C ALA A 68 22.98 -1.72 -13.00
N LYS A 69 22.71 -2.86 -13.66
CA LYS A 69 22.42 -2.89 -15.10
C LYS A 69 20.96 -2.57 -15.42
N PHE A 70 20.07 -2.76 -14.45
CA PHE A 70 18.64 -2.50 -14.57
C PHE A 70 18.20 -1.67 -13.36
N PRO A 71 18.55 -0.37 -13.30
CA PRO A 71 18.28 0.51 -12.17
C PRO A 71 16.80 0.90 -12.09
N ILE A 72 15.92 -0.09 -11.98
CA ILE A 72 14.47 0.05 -11.96
C ILE A 72 14.04 0.43 -10.55
N LEU A 73 13.19 1.45 -10.42
CA LEU A 73 12.57 1.83 -9.15
C LEU A 73 11.22 1.13 -8.93
N GLY A 74 10.54 0.77 -10.02
CA GLY A 74 9.20 0.16 -10.00
C GLY A 74 8.14 1.07 -9.39
N ALA A 75 8.36 2.39 -9.47
CA ALA A 75 7.51 3.40 -8.84
C ALA A 75 7.54 4.70 -9.64
N ASP A 76 6.41 5.41 -9.62
CA ASP A 76 6.27 6.77 -10.12
C ASP A 76 6.44 7.78 -8.98
N LEU A 77 7.07 8.91 -9.28
CA LEU A 77 7.09 10.09 -8.43
C LEU A 77 6.08 11.11 -8.96
N THR A 78 5.13 11.49 -8.12
CA THR A 78 4.17 12.56 -8.39
C THR A 78 4.10 13.53 -7.20
N GLY A 79 3.25 14.55 -7.31
CA GLY A 79 3.13 15.60 -6.29
C GLY A 79 3.84 16.89 -6.72
N GLY A 80 4.03 17.80 -5.77
CA GLY A 80 4.63 19.09 -6.05
C GLY A 80 4.44 20.09 -4.91
N ASN A 81 4.63 21.36 -5.21
CA ASN A 81 4.54 22.44 -4.24
C ASN A 81 3.14 22.53 -3.61
N SER A 82 3.10 22.71 -2.30
CA SER A 82 1.87 23.00 -1.58
C SER A 82 1.36 24.40 -1.93
N PHE A 83 0.07 24.51 -2.24
CA PHE A 83 -0.59 25.81 -2.41
C PHE A 83 -0.71 26.57 -1.09
N GLU A 84 -0.82 25.85 0.03
CA GLU A 84 -0.99 26.43 1.37
C GLU A 84 0.36 26.84 1.99
N GLU A 85 1.42 26.07 1.70
CA GLU A 85 2.79 26.32 2.18
C GLU A 85 3.79 26.31 1.01
N PRO A 86 4.01 27.44 0.32
CA PRO A 86 4.80 27.50 -0.92
C PRO A 86 6.26 27.06 -0.81
N THR A 87 6.77 26.90 0.41
CA THR A 87 8.14 26.42 0.69
C THR A 87 8.24 24.91 0.89
N VAL A 88 7.10 24.21 0.85
CA VAL A 88 6.99 22.78 1.08
C VAL A 88 6.45 22.11 -0.18
N SER A 89 7.01 20.96 -0.50
CA SER A 89 6.49 20.02 -1.50
C SER A 89 5.99 18.76 -0.81
N THR A 90 4.99 18.11 -1.41
CA THR A 90 4.44 16.84 -0.93
C THR A 90 4.60 15.79 -2.01
N PRO A 91 5.77 15.14 -2.11
CA PRO A 91 5.97 13.98 -3.00
C PRO A 91 4.99 12.86 -2.65
N MET A 92 4.53 12.17 -3.69
CA MET A 92 3.81 10.90 -3.62
C MET A 92 4.56 9.89 -4.48
N ILE A 93 5.07 8.83 -3.84
CA ILE A 93 5.77 7.74 -4.52
C ILE A 93 4.86 6.53 -4.49
N SER A 94 4.56 5.96 -5.67
CA SER A 94 3.64 4.83 -5.79
C SER A 94 4.06 3.85 -6.87
N GLY A 95 3.94 2.56 -6.59
CA GLY A 95 4.17 1.47 -7.55
C GLY A 95 3.31 0.26 -7.21
N THR A 96 2.90 -0.51 -8.21
CA THR A 96 1.95 -1.62 -8.04
C THR A 96 2.42 -2.97 -8.57
N VAL A 97 3.53 -3.01 -9.31
CA VAL A 97 4.00 -4.21 -10.02
C VAL A 97 5.33 -4.70 -9.47
N ASP A 98 6.33 -3.83 -9.42
CA ASP A 98 7.72 -4.18 -9.14
C ASP A 98 8.41 -3.11 -8.27
N PHE A 99 7.65 -2.48 -7.38
CA PHE A 99 8.17 -1.47 -6.45
C PHE A 99 9.42 -1.97 -5.71
N GLN A 100 10.51 -1.20 -5.74
CA GLN A 100 11.79 -1.56 -5.13
C GLN A 100 12.01 -0.83 -3.79
N PRO A 101 11.73 -1.46 -2.62
CA PRO A 101 11.74 -0.75 -1.34
C PRO A 101 13.10 -0.16 -0.95
N TRP A 102 14.18 -0.91 -1.18
CA TRP A 102 15.51 -0.48 -0.78
C TRP A 102 16.06 0.68 -1.63
N PRO A 103 16.09 0.60 -2.98
CA PRO A 103 16.47 1.74 -3.83
C PRO A 103 15.66 3.01 -3.56
N ILE A 104 14.33 2.88 -3.41
CA ILE A 104 13.46 4.02 -3.06
C ILE A 104 13.83 4.62 -1.70
N ALA A 105 14.10 3.78 -0.69
CA ALA A 105 14.49 4.26 0.63
C ALA A 105 15.82 5.01 0.61
N GLU A 106 16.82 4.51 -0.13
CA GLU A 106 18.11 5.18 -0.30
C GLU A 106 18.02 6.48 -1.10
N LEU A 107 17.16 6.54 -2.13
CA LEU A 107 16.87 7.79 -2.85
C LEU A 107 16.33 8.85 -1.90
N VAL A 108 15.25 8.54 -1.17
CA VAL A 108 14.66 9.47 -0.20
C VAL A 108 15.67 9.84 0.88
N ARG A 109 16.46 8.87 1.38
CA ARG A 109 17.50 9.14 2.37
C ARG A 109 18.49 10.17 1.88
N ARG A 110 19.04 10.00 0.67
CA ARG A 110 20.10 10.86 0.14
C ARG A 110 19.57 12.22 -0.31
N CYS A 111 18.39 12.25 -0.94
CA CYS A 111 17.83 13.48 -1.49
C CYS A 111 17.15 14.37 -0.44
N CYS A 112 16.67 13.83 0.69
CA CYS A 112 15.80 14.54 1.63
C CYS A 112 16.42 14.76 3.02
N GLN A 113 17.72 15.03 3.11
CA GLN A 113 18.45 15.16 4.38
C GLN A 113 17.92 16.28 5.30
N VAL A 114 17.46 17.42 4.75
CA VAL A 114 16.92 18.52 5.56
C VAL A 114 15.60 18.10 6.19
N SER A 115 14.74 17.43 5.43
CA SER A 115 13.45 16.95 5.92
C SER A 115 13.58 15.79 6.89
N LEU A 116 14.50 14.85 6.62
CA LEU A 116 14.80 13.72 7.49
C LEU A 116 15.43 14.12 8.82
N SER A 117 16.08 15.29 8.89
CA SER A 117 16.56 15.86 10.14
C SER A 117 15.43 16.27 11.10
N LYS A 118 14.22 16.47 10.57
CA LYS A 118 13.03 16.89 11.34
C LYS A 118 12.16 15.70 11.75
N ALA A 119 11.92 14.77 10.83
CA ALA A 119 11.11 13.58 11.06
C ALA A 119 11.50 12.46 10.10
N PRO A 120 11.44 11.19 10.54
CA PRO A 120 11.63 10.06 9.63
C PRO A 120 10.48 9.96 8.63
N VAL A 121 10.79 9.41 7.46
CA VAL A 121 9.78 9.00 6.47
C VAL A 121 9.56 7.51 6.62
N CYS A 122 8.32 7.05 6.54
CA CYS A 122 8.01 5.62 6.61
C CYS A 122 7.01 5.22 5.54
N PHE A 123 7.10 3.96 5.12
CA PHE A 123 6.13 3.35 4.24
C PHE A 123 6.02 1.85 4.50
N GLU A 124 4.92 1.28 4.06
CA GLU A 124 4.69 -0.16 4.02
C GLU A 124 4.67 -0.62 2.56
N TRP A 125 5.05 -1.86 2.32
CA TRP A 125 4.86 -2.51 1.03
C TRP A 125 4.13 -3.83 1.20
N ALA A 126 3.45 -4.24 0.15
CA ALA A 126 2.77 -5.53 0.06
C ALA A 126 3.35 -6.35 -1.09
N VAL A 127 3.44 -7.66 -0.84
CA VAL A 127 3.73 -8.67 -1.87
C VAL A 127 2.47 -9.49 -2.08
N THR A 128 1.98 -9.49 -3.31
CA THR A 128 0.78 -10.23 -3.71
C THR A 128 1.09 -11.19 -4.84
N CYS A 129 0.25 -12.21 -5.01
CA CYS A 129 0.43 -13.21 -6.06
C CYS A 129 -0.89 -13.46 -6.78
N SER A 130 -0.82 -13.64 -8.10
CA SER A 130 -1.99 -14.00 -8.92
C SER A 130 -2.58 -15.37 -8.57
N ARG A 131 -1.88 -16.18 -7.75
CA ARG A 131 -2.33 -17.49 -7.27
C ARG A 131 -2.05 -17.66 -5.79
N ALA A 132 -3.03 -18.19 -5.06
CA ALA A 132 -2.87 -18.51 -3.65
C ALA A 132 -1.88 -19.67 -3.45
N ARG A 133 -0.63 -19.36 -3.12
CA ARG A 133 0.44 -20.32 -2.89
C ARG A 133 1.15 -20.01 -1.58
N PRO A 134 1.55 -21.04 -0.81
CA PRO A 134 2.32 -20.83 0.42
C PRO A 134 3.60 -20.03 0.15
N GLY A 135 3.83 -18.97 0.92
CA GLY A 135 5.04 -18.15 0.85
C GLY A 135 5.04 -17.04 -0.23
N GLU A 136 4.00 -16.96 -1.07
CA GLU A 136 3.92 -15.93 -2.15
C GLU A 136 3.22 -14.64 -1.72
N PHE A 137 2.75 -14.55 -0.47
CA PHE A 137 2.19 -13.32 0.11
C PHE A 137 3.11 -12.81 1.21
N GLY A 138 3.24 -11.50 1.31
CA GLY A 138 4.10 -10.87 2.28
C GLY A 138 4.04 -9.36 2.18
N GLY A 139 5.13 -8.72 2.54
CA GLY A 139 5.22 -7.27 2.61
C GLY A 139 6.26 -6.87 3.65
N GLY A 140 6.11 -5.68 4.19
CA GLY A 140 6.93 -5.21 5.30
C GLY A 140 6.81 -3.72 5.52
N ARG A 141 7.71 -3.21 6.36
CA ARG A 141 7.81 -1.80 6.72
C ARG A 141 9.21 -1.27 6.44
N CYS A 142 9.28 -0.02 6.03
CA CYS A 142 10.51 0.73 5.88
C CYS A 142 10.40 2.03 6.69
N VAL A 143 11.43 2.34 7.46
CA VAL A 143 11.59 3.61 8.17
C VAL A 143 12.93 4.21 7.78
N ILE A 144 12.88 5.41 7.20
CA ILE A 144 14.01 6.14 6.67
C ILE A 144 14.36 7.23 7.68
N PHE A 145 15.54 7.13 8.25
CA PHE A 145 16.16 8.15 9.09
C PHE A 145 17.23 8.88 8.28
N ALA A 146 17.65 10.06 8.72
CA ALA A 146 18.72 10.81 8.05
C ALA A 146 20.03 9.98 7.91
N ASP A 147 20.34 9.16 8.91
CA ASP A 147 21.59 8.41 9.03
C ASP A 147 21.50 6.94 8.62
N ARG A 148 20.30 6.37 8.50
CA ARG A 148 20.10 4.94 8.18
C ARG A 148 18.72 4.64 7.61
N VAL A 149 18.60 3.47 6.99
CA VAL A 149 17.32 2.84 6.64
C VAL A 149 17.11 1.63 7.54
N ASP A 150 15.92 1.54 8.17
CA ASP A 150 15.45 0.34 8.87
C ASP A 150 14.32 -0.30 8.06
N ILE A 151 14.58 -1.48 7.51
CA ILE A 151 13.64 -2.22 6.67
C ILE A 151 13.45 -3.63 7.23
N GLN A 152 12.20 -4.07 7.33
CA GLN A 152 11.87 -5.40 7.84
C GLN A 152 10.70 -5.99 7.05
N SER A 153 10.90 -7.20 6.51
CA SER A 153 9.83 -7.97 5.88
C SER A 153 8.93 -8.64 6.91
N THR A 154 7.67 -8.90 6.53
CA THR A 154 6.76 -9.69 7.38
C THR A 154 7.25 -11.13 7.60
N GLY A 155 8.04 -11.67 6.66
CA GLY A 155 8.70 -12.97 6.81
C GLY A 155 9.78 -12.98 7.88
N GLU A 156 10.63 -11.96 7.94
CA GLU A 156 11.62 -11.78 9.02
C GLU A 156 10.93 -11.57 10.36
N ALA A 157 9.93 -10.70 10.42
CA ALA A 157 9.16 -10.46 11.64
C ALA A 157 8.47 -11.75 12.16
N LEU A 158 7.93 -12.58 11.25
CA LEU A 158 7.37 -13.88 11.60
C LEU A 158 8.44 -14.83 12.15
N LYS A 159 9.62 -14.88 11.51
CA LYS A 159 10.73 -15.70 11.97
C LYS A 159 11.19 -15.30 13.37
N GLU A 160 11.38 -14.01 13.61
CA GLU A 160 11.73 -13.46 14.93
C GLU A 160 10.68 -13.82 15.99
N ALA A 161 9.39 -13.75 15.62
CA ALA A 161 8.30 -14.12 16.52
C ALA A 161 8.31 -15.62 16.88
N LEU A 162 8.67 -16.49 15.93
CA LEU A 162 8.78 -17.94 16.16
C LEU A 162 10.01 -18.32 17.01
N GLU A 163 11.09 -17.55 16.92
CA GLU A 163 12.31 -17.75 17.71
C GLU A 163 12.18 -17.21 19.15
N ARG A 164 11.14 -16.41 19.43
CA ARG A 164 10.89 -15.87 20.77
C ARG A 164 10.54 -17.00 21.76
N PRO A 165 11.23 -17.11 22.91
CA PRO A 165 10.94 -18.14 23.89
C PRO A 165 9.50 -18.05 24.38
N ILE A 166 8.79 -19.18 24.39
CA ILE A 166 7.49 -19.29 25.05
C ILE A 166 7.75 -19.29 26.55
N ASP A 167 7.31 -18.27 27.27
CA ASP A 167 7.29 -18.31 28.73
C ASP A 167 6.21 -19.29 29.19
N SER A 168 6.63 -20.56 29.34
CA SER A 168 5.76 -21.65 29.75
C SER A 168 5.08 -21.46 31.13
N ALA A 169 5.58 -20.53 31.97
CA ALA A 169 4.96 -20.21 33.25
C ALA A 169 3.71 -19.32 33.13
N SER A 170 3.47 -18.72 31.96
CA SER A 170 2.31 -17.85 31.69
C SER A 170 1.31 -18.44 30.70
N LEU A 171 1.50 -19.69 30.25
CA LEU A 171 0.55 -20.36 29.35
C LEU A 171 -0.77 -20.62 30.10
N PRO A 172 -1.89 -19.99 29.70
CA PRO A 172 -3.17 -20.27 30.32
C PRO A 172 -3.62 -21.69 29.98
N ALA A 173 -4.22 -22.39 30.96
CA ALA A 173 -4.66 -23.78 30.86
C ALA A 173 -5.74 -24.05 29.77
N ALA A 174 -6.24 -22.99 29.12
CA ALA A 174 -7.05 -23.02 27.92
C ALA A 174 -6.81 -21.72 27.14
N LEU A 175 -6.88 -21.75 25.81
CA LEU A 175 -6.96 -20.55 24.98
C LEU A 175 -8.19 -19.76 25.44
N GLN A 176 -8.01 -18.78 26.33
CA GLN A 176 -9.04 -17.79 26.58
C GLN A 176 -9.35 -17.14 25.23
N ILE A 177 -10.63 -17.09 24.87
CA ILE A 177 -11.06 -16.33 23.71
C ILE A 177 -10.69 -14.88 24.04
N ALA A 178 -9.61 -14.39 23.44
CA ALA A 178 -9.21 -12.99 23.60
C ALA A 178 -10.42 -12.13 23.27
N ASP A 179 -10.66 -11.11 24.09
CA ASP A 179 -11.69 -10.11 23.80
C ASP A 179 -11.47 -9.64 22.35
N PRO A 180 -12.48 -9.68 21.46
CA PRO A 180 -12.34 -9.14 20.12
C PRO A 180 -11.79 -7.71 20.08
N ALA A 181 -11.98 -6.93 21.15
CA ALA A 181 -11.39 -5.60 21.33
C ALA A 181 -9.89 -5.59 21.57
N ASP A 182 -9.31 -6.68 22.09
CA ASP A 182 -7.87 -6.82 22.37
C ASP A 182 -7.08 -7.36 21.17
N ARG A 183 -7.76 -7.70 20.06
CA ARG A 183 -7.08 -8.17 18.84
C ARG A 183 -6.41 -6.98 18.14
N PRO A 184 -5.18 -7.16 17.60
CA PRO A 184 -4.59 -6.15 16.73
C PRO A 184 -5.56 -5.82 15.59
N HIS A 185 -5.53 -4.58 15.09
CA HIS A 185 -6.37 -4.11 14.00
C HIS A 185 -5.97 -4.77 12.66
N VAL A 186 -6.22 -6.06 12.53
CA VAL A 186 -6.26 -6.77 11.25
C VAL A 186 -7.56 -6.40 10.55
N GLY A 187 -7.51 -6.27 9.21
CA GLY A 187 -8.68 -5.92 8.40
C GLY A 187 -9.92 -6.72 8.82
N ARG A 188 -10.99 -6.01 9.19
CA ARG A 188 -12.23 -6.62 9.65
C ARG A 188 -13.14 -6.83 8.46
N SER A 189 -13.78 -7.99 8.39
CA SER A 189 -14.66 -8.32 7.28
C SER A 189 -15.97 -8.93 7.75
N LEU A 190 -16.98 -8.80 6.91
CA LEU A 190 -18.29 -9.40 7.08
C LEU A 190 -18.68 -10.10 5.78
N LEU A 191 -19.27 -11.29 5.89
CA LEU A 191 -19.92 -11.96 4.78
C LEU A 191 -21.42 -11.96 5.04
N ILE A 192 -22.19 -11.40 4.11
CA ILE A 192 -23.64 -11.32 4.21
C ILE A 192 -24.24 -12.03 3.00
N ASN A 193 -25.01 -13.08 3.24
CA ASN A 193 -25.78 -13.74 2.18
C ASN A 193 -27.12 -13.02 2.01
N VAL A 194 -27.32 -12.35 0.88
CA VAL A 194 -28.43 -11.42 0.61
C VAL A 194 -28.98 -11.63 -0.81
N PRO A 195 -29.48 -12.83 -1.15
CA PRO A 195 -29.99 -13.11 -2.49
C PRO A 195 -31.13 -12.19 -2.91
N GLU A 196 -31.85 -11.59 -1.96
CA GLU A 196 -32.86 -10.57 -2.22
C GLU A 196 -32.29 -9.29 -2.86
N TYR A 197 -31.04 -8.90 -2.56
CA TYR A 197 -30.41 -7.72 -3.20
C TYR A 197 -30.11 -8.01 -4.66
N PHE A 198 -29.64 -9.21 -4.98
CA PHE A 198 -29.37 -9.63 -6.36
C PHE A 198 -30.63 -9.80 -7.21
N ARG A 199 -31.82 -9.87 -6.57
CA ARG A 199 -33.13 -9.84 -7.24
C ARG A 199 -33.72 -8.42 -7.33
N ASP A 200 -33.17 -7.45 -6.61
CA ASP A 200 -33.63 -6.06 -6.64
C ASP A 200 -33.25 -5.39 -7.97
N PRO A 201 -34.22 -4.86 -8.75
CA PRO A 201 -33.92 -4.21 -10.03
C PRO A 201 -32.95 -3.02 -9.90
N ALA A 202 -33.06 -2.21 -8.85
CA ALA A 202 -32.18 -1.06 -8.65
C ALA A 202 -30.75 -1.48 -8.34
N PHE A 203 -30.57 -2.57 -7.59
CA PHE A 203 -29.25 -3.13 -7.35
C PHE A 203 -28.63 -3.71 -8.61
N ARG A 204 -29.43 -4.43 -9.41
CA ARG A 204 -28.98 -4.99 -10.70
C ARG A 204 -28.60 -3.89 -11.69
N ASP A 205 -29.39 -2.83 -11.76
CA ASP A 205 -29.09 -1.66 -12.58
C ASP A 205 -27.77 -1.01 -12.13
N TRP A 206 -27.54 -0.88 -10.82
CA TRP A 206 -26.27 -0.40 -10.27
C TRP A 206 -25.10 -1.33 -10.61
N LEU A 207 -25.27 -2.65 -10.42
CA LEU A 207 -24.24 -3.66 -10.68
C LEU A 207 -23.79 -3.63 -12.15
N GLY A 208 -24.74 -3.44 -13.08
CA GLY A 208 -24.49 -3.36 -14.52
C GLY A 208 -23.86 -2.06 -15.02
N LYS A 209 -23.69 -1.03 -14.18
CA LYS A 209 -23.03 0.21 -14.60
C LYS A 209 -21.53 0.00 -14.89
N PRO A 210 -20.92 0.76 -15.81
CA PRO A 210 -19.53 0.55 -16.26
C PRO A 210 -18.46 0.89 -15.21
N GLN A 211 -18.81 1.52 -14.09
CA GLN A 211 -17.87 1.79 -13.00
C GLN A 211 -17.30 0.46 -12.48
N PRO A 212 -15.97 0.33 -12.37
CA PRO A 212 -15.33 -0.86 -11.80
C PRO A 212 -15.86 -1.14 -10.39
N LYS A 213 -16.20 -2.40 -10.15
CA LYS A 213 -16.65 -2.90 -8.85
C LYS A 213 -15.77 -4.07 -8.48
N PHE A 214 -15.57 -4.29 -7.18
CA PHE A 214 -14.92 -5.51 -6.73
C PHE A 214 -15.95 -6.66 -6.78
N THR A 215 -16.12 -7.24 -7.96
CA THR A 215 -17.07 -8.32 -8.19
C THR A 215 -16.52 -9.32 -9.20
N TRP A 216 -16.97 -10.57 -9.09
CA TRP A 216 -16.77 -11.59 -10.12
C TRP A 216 -17.91 -11.65 -11.14
N HIS A 217 -18.94 -10.82 -10.99
CA HIS A 217 -20.05 -10.74 -11.94
C HIS A 217 -19.59 -10.21 -13.31
N ARG A 218 -19.94 -10.92 -14.38
CA ARG A 218 -19.53 -10.61 -15.76
C ARG A 218 -20.66 -10.11 -16.65
N GLY A 219 -21.78 -9.70 -16.05
CA GLY A 219 -23.01 -9.31 -16.75
C GLY A 219 -24.01 -10.47 -16.89
N GLY A 220 -25.27 -10.12 -17.17
CA GLY A 220 -26.37 -11.09 -17.28
C GLY A 220 -27.09 -11.33 -15.95
N GLU A 221 -27.65 -12.52 -15.78
CA GLU A 221 -28.29 -12.92 -14.51
C GLU A 221 -27.22 -13.19 -13.44
N PRO A 222 -27.36 -12.64 -12.22
CA PRO A 222 -26.49 -12.99 -11.11
C PRO A 222 -26.58 -14.46 -10.74
N ASP A 223 -25.43 -15.08 -10.54
CA ASP A 223 -25.24 -16.49 -10.15
C ASP A 223 -24.43 -16.60 -8.85
N GLU A 224 -24.03 -17.83 -8.48
CA GLU A 224 -23.21 -18.12 -7.29
C GLU A 224 -21.81 -17.47 -7.31
N TRP A 225 -21.36 -16.98 -8.46
CA TRP A 225 -20.07 -16.31 -8.65
C TRP A 225 -20.22 -14.80 -8.77
N SER A 226 -21.43 -14.27 -8.62
CA SER A 226 -21.72 -12.85 -8.80
C SER A 226 -21.52 -12.00 -7.55
N ASP A 227 -20.71 -12.49 -6.60
CA ASP A 227 -20.44 -11.81 -5.34
C ASP A 227 -19.91 -10.39 -5.55
N VAL A 228 -20.30 -9.49 -4.66
CA VAL A 228 -19.88 -8.10 -4.64
C VAL A 228 -19.17 -7.82 -3.33
N ILE A 229 -17.97 -7.27 -3.39
CA ILE A 229 -17.22 -6.80 -2.23
C ILE A 229 -17.29 -5.28 -2.20
N VAL A 230 -17.62 -4.73 -1.04
CA VAL A 230 -17.65 -3.29 -0.79
C VAL A 230 -16.82 -2.95 0.45
N MET A 231 -16.32 -1.71 0.51
CA MET A 231 -15.52 -1.20 1.62
C MET A 231 -16.31 -0.15 2.38
N VAL A 232 -16.65 -0.44 3.63
CA VAL A 232 -17.41 0.48 4.51
C VAL A 232 -16.43 1.26 5.39
N ASP A 233 -16.61 2.58 5.47
CA ASP A 233 -15.80 3.42 6.36
C ASP A 233 -15.99 3.00 7.83
N PRO A 234 -14.90 2.85 8.60
CA PRO A 234 -14.97 2.32 9.96
C PRO A 234 -15.65 3.26 10.96
N SER A 235 -15.87 4.55 10.63
CA SER A 235 -16.69 5.44 11.46
C SER A 235 -18.17 5.07 11.41
N LEU A 236 -18.60 4.29 10.42
CA LEU A 236 -19.99 3.87 10.19
C LEU A 236 -20.95 5.06 10.03
N SER A 237 -20.44 6.15 9.46
CA SER A 237 -21.17 7.39 9.13
C SER A 237 -22.08 7.26 7.91
N GLY A 238 -21.89 6.21 7.11
CA GLY A 238 -22.53 6.04 5.81
C GLY A 238 -21.59 6.21 4.61
N GLU A 239 -20.30 6.47 4.85
CA GLU A 239 -19.29 6.56 3.77
C GLU A 239 -18.66 5.21 3.43
N GLY A 240 -18.17 5.07 2.19
CA GLY A 240 -17.51 3.86 1.71
C GLY A 240 -17.31 3.85 0.19
N SER A 241 -16.68 2.80 -0.35
CA SER A 241 -16.30 2.71 -1.76
C SER A 241 -17.47 2.71 -2.75
N ASP A 242 -18.61 2.17 -2.33
CA ASP A 242 -19.76 1.88 -3.18
C ASP A 242 -21.05 2.49 -2.60
N SER A 243 -20.93 3.63 -1.89
CA SER A 243 -22.06 4.35 -1.30
C SER A 243 -23.05 4.92 -2.34
N ASP A 244 -22.70 4.85 -3.63
CA ASP A 244 -23.57 5.21 -4.76
C ASP A 244 -24.58 4.11 -5.15
N MET A 245 -24.53 2.94 -4.50
CA MET A 245 -25.52 1.88 -4.66
C MET A 245 -26.90 2.29 -4.10
N PRO A 246 -27.98 1.52 -4.33
CA PRO A 246 -29.29 1.87 -3.79
C PRO A 246 -29.24 2.11 -2.28
N ALA A 247 -29.61 3.32 -1.84
CA ALA A 247 -29.46 3.77 -0.46
C ALA A 247 -30.02 2.77 0.58
N PRO A 248 -31.22 2.16 0.40
CA PRO A 248 -31.73 1.18 1.36
C PRO A 248 -30.85 -0.08 1.53
N ILE A 249 -30.10 -0.46 0.49
CA ILE A 249 -29.17 -1.60 0.54
C ILE A 249 -27.89 -1.18 1.25
N TRP A 250 -27.34 -0.01 0.90
CA TRP A 250 -26.15 0.54 1.54
C TRP A 250 -26.34 0.74 3.05
N GLU A 251 -27.45 1.35 3.46
CA GLU A 251 -27.80 1.57 4.87
C GLU A 251 -27.83 0.24 5.65
N ARG A 252 -28.40 -0.82 5.08
CA ARG A 252 -28.43 -2.15 5.72
C ARG A 252 -27.04 -2.78 5.85
N ILE A 253 -26.16 -2.55 4.88
CA ILE A 253 -24.76 -3.00 4.95
C ILE A 253 -24.04 -2.29 6.11
N VAL A 254 -24.20 -0.96 6.20
CA VAL A 254 -23.62 -0.15 7.29
C VAL A 254 -24.19 -0.56 8.64
N ASP A 255 -25.49 -0.84 8.73
CA ASP A 255 -26.15 -1.32 9.95
C ASP A 255 -25.66 -2.71 10.37
N ALA A 256 -25.42 -3.62 9.41
CA ALA A 256 -24.83 -4.92 9.68
C ALA A 256 -23.41 -4.77 10.23
N CYS A 257 -22.60 -3.89 9.66
CA CYS A 257 -21.29 -3.54 10.20
C CYS A 257 -21.40 -2.95 11.62
N ARG A 258 -22.35 -2.05 11.87
CA ARG A 258 -22.58 -1.49 13.23
C ARG A 258 -22.95 -2.57 14.24
N THR A 259 -23.76 -3.53 13.83
CA THR A 259 -24.24 -4.62 14.69
C THR A 259 -23.15 -5.64 15.01
N HIS A 260 -22.38 -6.05 13.99
CA HIS A 260 -21.44 -7.18 14.12
C HIS A 260 -20.01 -6.75 14.39
N LEU A 261 -19.61 -5.58 13.90
CA LEU A 261 -18.25 -5.07 14.02
C LEU A 261 -18.19 -3.89 15.00
N GLY A 262 -19.20 -3.02 15.03
CA GLY A 262 -19.14 -1.77 15.78
C GLY A 262 -18.16 -0.76 15.15
N PRO A 263 -18.09 0.47 15.68
CA PRO A 263 -17.22 1.51 15.13
C PRO A 263 -15.74 1.14 15.28
N GLY A 264 -14.95 1.45 14.26
CA GLY A 264 -13.49 1.34 14.32
C GLY A 264 -12.90 2.52 15.10
N GLN A 265 -11.63 2.38 15.49
CA GLN A 265 -10.89 3.45 16.15
C GLN A 265 -9.96 4.14 15.16
N GLY A 266 -9.91 5.48 15.19
CA GLY A 266 -8.91 6.29 14.48
C GLY A 266 -8.63 5.81 13.05
N SER A 267 -7.37 5.41 12.80
CA SER A 267 -6.85 4.91 11.51
C SER A 267 -7.23 3.46 11.19
N SER A 268 -8.39 2.98 11.64
CA SER A 268 -8.84 1.62 11.32
C SER A 268 -8.98 1.45 9.81
N PRO A 269 -8.61 0.29 9.24
CA PRO A 269 -8.90 0.01 7.84
C PRO A 269 -10.42 -0.07 7.62
N HIS A 270 -10.85 0.21 6.39
CA HIS A 270 -12.23 0.00 5.97
C HIS A 270 -12.66 -1.46 6.22
N TYR A 271 -13.94 -1.64 6.53
CA TYR A 271 -14.52 -2.97 6.68
C TYR A 271 -14.83 -3.55 5.31
N MET A 272 -14.29 -4.74 5.02
CA MET A 272 -14.56 -5.44 3.78
C MET A 272 -15.85 -6.26 3.93
N VAL A 273 -16.90 -5.91 3.19
CA VAL A 273 -18.17 -6.62 3.22
C VAL A 273 -18.36 -7.37 1.91
N ARG A 274 -18.42 -8.72 1.97
CA ARG A 274 -18.75 -9.57 0.82
C ARG A 274 -20.24 -9.90 0.85
N LEU A 275 -20.95 -9.46 -0.18
CA LEU A 275 -22.34 -9.80 -0.45
C LEU A 275 -22.39 -11.03 -1.35
N THR A 276 -23.12 -12.06 -0.93
CA THR A 276 -23.26 -13.30 -1.71
C THR A 276 -24.72 -13.56 -2.09
N ASN A 277 -24.91 -14.28 -3.19
CA ASN A 277 -26.22 -14.71 -3.72
C ASN A 277 -26.36 -16.24 -3.65
N LEU A 278 -25.98 -16.84 -2.52
CA LEU A 278 -26.06 -18.29 -2.35
C LEU A 278 -27.49 -18.67 -1.95
N ASP A 279 -28.02 -19.72 -2.56
CA ASP A 279 -29.24 -20.35 -2.07
C ASP A 279 -28.98 -20.93 -0.67
N GLY A 280 -29.80 -20.53 0.30
CA GLY A 280 -29.65 -20.90 1.71
C GLY A 280 -30.05 -22.33 2.05
#